data_AF-A0A141RLY5-F1
#
_entry.id   AF-A0A141RLY5-F1
#
_cell.length_a   1.000
_cell.length_b   1.000
_cell.length_c   1.000
_cell.angle_alpha   90.00
_cell.angle_beta   90.00
_cell.angle_gamma   90.00
#
_symmetry.space_group_name_H-M   'P 1'
#
loop_
_entity.id
_entity.type
_entity.pdbx_description
1 polymer ?
#
loop_
_entity_poly.entity_id
_entity_poly.type
_entity_poly.pdbx_seq_one_letter_code
_entity_poly.pdbx_strand_id
1 'polypeptide(L)'
;MRILPVIAAVTAAFLVVACSSPTPPPGVTVVTPFDAQRFLGTWYEIARLDHRFEQGLDKVTANYSPMDDGGIQVINRGYNPDREMWQQSVGKAYFTGDPRRAALKVSFFGPFYGGYNVIALDKAYRHALVCGPDRDYLSSVNAG
;
A
#
# COMPACT_ATOMS: atom_id res chain seq x y z
N MET A 1 19.72 38.47 -3.70
CA MET A 1 18.27 38.33 -3.98
C MET A 1 18.04 37.25 -5.04
N ARG A 2 18.12 35.95 -4.70
CA ARG A 2 17.81 34.83 -5.63
C ARG A 2 17.10 33.66 -4.93
N ILE A 3 16.53 33.90 -3.74
CA ILE A 3 16.00 32.84 -2.87
C ILE A 3 14.51 32.58 -3.14
N LEU A 4 13.73 33.64 -3.45
CA LEU A 4 12.31 33.51 -3.83
C LEU A 4 12.05 32.59 -5.03
N PRO A 5 12.76 32.69 -6.18
CA PRO A 5 12.52 31.78 -7.30
C PRO A 5 12.91 30.33 -6.98
N VAL A 6 13.91 30.12 -6.11
CA VAL A 6 14.32 28.78 -5.66
C VAL A 6 13.24 28.20 -4.73
N ILE A 7 12.72 28.97 -3.78
CA ILE A 7 11.63 28.54 -2.90
C ILE A 7 10.41 28.18 -3.75
N ALA A 8 9.96 29.07 -4.66
CA ALA A 8 8.81 28.82 -5.51
C ALA A 8 8.97 27.57 -6.41
N ALA A 9 10.16 27.34 -6.96
CA ALA A 9 10.46 26.13 -7.73
C ALA A 9 10.43 24.86 -6.87
N VAL A 10 10.94 24.93 -5.64
CA VAL A 10 10.88 23.80 -4.69
C VAL A 10 9.45 23.51 -4.27
N THR A 11 8.62 24.52 -3.95
CA THR A 11 7.20 24.30 -3.62
C THR A 11 6.42 23.75 -4.81
N ALA A 12 6.67 24.26 -6.02
CA ALA A 12 6.03 23.74 -7.24
C ALA A 12 6.43 22.29 -7.51
N ALA A 13 7.71 21.93 -7.34
CA ALA A 13 8.18 20.55 -7.49
C ALA A 13 7.54 19.60 -6.46
N PHE A 14 7.38 20.04 -5.20
CA PHE A 14 6.67 19.27 -4.16
C PHE A 14 5.18 19.05 -4.51
N LEU A 15 4.52 20.05 -5.09
CA LEU A 15 3.11 19.94 -5.50
C LEU A 15 2.92 18.94 -6.65
N VAL A 16 3.85 18.88 -7.62
CA VAL A 16 3.77 17.95 -8.76
C VAL A 16 3.89 16.49 -8.31
N VAL A 17 4.80 16.20 -7.36
CA VAL A 17 4.98 14.84 -6.83
C VAL A 17 3.73 14.35 -6.09
N ALA A 18 3.07 15.23 -5.32
CA ALA A 18 1.84 14.91 -4.59
C ALA A 18 0.64 14.61 -5.50
N CYS A 19 0.65 15.10 -6.75
CA CYS A 19 -0.41 14.86 -7.73
C CYS A 19 -0.20 13.62 -8.60
N SER A 20 0.97 12.97 -8.52
CA SER A 20 1.22 11.75 -9.29
C SER A 20 0.41 10.58 -8.72
N SER A 21 -0.36 9.90 -9.58
CA SER A 21 -1.03 8.65 -9.20
C SER A 21 -0.11 7.49 -9.56
N PRO A 22 0.33 6.69 -8.58
CA PRO A 22 1.22 5.56 -8.86
C PRO A 22 0.51 4.56 -9.77
N THR A 23 1.27 3.97 -10.69
CA THR A 23 0.79 2.96 -11.63
C THR A 23 1.43 1.61 -11.29
N PRO A 24 0.81 0.48 -11.68
CA PRO A 24 1.45 -0.82 -11.55
C PRO A 24 2.76 -0.87 -12.34
N PRO A 25 3.74 -1.70 -11.93
CA PRO A 25 5.00 -1.83 -12.63
C PRO A 25 4.78 -2.23 -14.11
N PRO A 26 5.60 -1.75 -15.06
CA PRO A 26 5.44 -2.06 -16.48
C PRO A 26 5.42 -3.58 -16.74
N GLY A 27 4.39 -4.07 -17.44
CA GLY A 27 4.21 -5.49 -17.75
C GLY A 27 3.56 -6.31 -16.63
N VAL A 28 3.19 -5.70 -15.50
CA VAL A 28 2.43 -6.37 -14.44
C VAL A 28 0.93 -6.23 -14.69
N THR A 29 0.21 -7.35 -14.68
CA THR A 29 -1.25 -7.38 -14.75
C THR A 29 -1.82 -7.39 -13.34
N VAL A 30 -2.84 -6.57 -13.09
CA VAL A 30 -3.56 -6.51 -11.83
C VAL A 30 -4.88 -7.28 -11.93
N VAL A 31 -5.35 -7.79 -10.79
CA VAL A 31 -6.58 -8.58 -10.70
C VAL A 31 -7.78 -7.74 -11.14
N THR A 32 -8.59 -8.33 -12.01
CA THR A 32 -9.90 -7.85 -12.42
C THR A 32 -10.77 -9.04 -12.87
N PRO A 33 -12.07 -9.10 -12.53
CA PRO A 33 -12.76 -8.19 -11.61
C PRO A 33 -12.29 -8.36 -10.16
N PHE A 34 -12.19 -7.24 -9.45
CA PHE A 34 -11.89 -7.17 -8.02
C PHE A 34 -13.14 -6.76 -7.23
N ASP A 35 -13.24 -7.27 -6.00
CA ASP A 35 -14.33 -6.97 -5.08
C ASP A 35 -13.71 -6.53 -3.75
N ALA A 36 -13.72 -5.22 -3.51
CA ALA A 36 -13.11 -4.63 -2.33
C ALA A 36 -13.72 -5.15 -1.04
N GLN A 37 -15.04 -5.41 -1.02
CA GLN A 37 -15.75 -5.84 0.19
C GLN A 37 -15.26 -7.21 0.66
N ARG A 38 -14.99 -8.12 -0.28
CA ARG A 38 -14.44 -9.44 0.03
C ARG A 38 -12.96 -9.42 0.43
N PHE A 39 -12.26 -8.33 0.13
CA PHE A 39 -10.85 -8.15 0.49
C PHE A 39 -10.65 -7.49 1.86
N LEU A 40 -11.73 -6.96 2.46
CA LEU A 40 -11.70 -6.39 3.81
C LEU A 40 -11.33 -7.44 4.87
N GLY A 41 -10.95 -6.96 6.05
CA GLY A 41 -10.54 -7.79 7.17
C GLY A 41 -9.03 -7.96 7.24
N THR A 42 -8.60 -8.99 7.98
CA THR A 42 -7.19 -9.19 8.33
C THR A 42 -6.51 -10.12 7.34
N TRP A 43 -5.33 -9.72 6.89
CA TRP A 43 -4.43 -10.52 6.09
C TRP A 43 -3.10 -10.69 6.83
N TYR A 44 -2.60 -11.92 6.83
CA TYR A 44 -1.32 -12.30 7.42
C TYR A 44 -0.25 -12.31 6.35
N GLU A 45 0.85 -11.62 6.60
CA GLU A 45 1.99 -11.66 5.69
C GLU A 45 2.75 -12.97 5.84
N ILE A 46 2.88 -13.70 4.72
CA ILE A 46 3.53 -15.00 4.65
C ILE A 46 4.97 -14.84 4.18
N ALA A 47 5.19 -13.95 3.22
CA ALA A 47 6.51 -13.63 2.70
C ALA A 47 6.50 -12.22 2.12
N ARG A 48 7.65 -11.53 2.19
CA ARG A 48 7.89 -10.26 1.52
C ARG A 48 9.32 -10.17 1.03
N LEU A 49 9.56 -9.29 0.06
CA LEU A 49 10.90 -8.78 -0.19
C LEU A 49 11.31 -7.87 0.97
N ASP A 50 12.59 -7.90 1.35
CA ASP A 50 13.05 -7.18 2.53
C ASP A 50 12.98 -5.66 2.30
N HIS A 51 12.31 -4.97 3.20
CA HIS A 51 12.00 -3.55 3.10
C HIS A 51 12.40 -2.86 4.39
N ARG A 52 13.13 -1.75 4.27
CA ARG A 52 13.61 -0.97 5.43
C ARG A 52 12.53 -0.56 6.43
N PHE A 53 11.28 -0.44 5.99
CA PHE A 53 10.16 0.00 6.83
C PHE A 53 9.60 -1.08 7.75
N GLU A 54 9.81 -2.35 7.42
CA GLU A 54 9.29 -3.49 8.19
C GLU A 54 10.40 -4.45 8.65
N GLN A 55 11.65 -4.09 8.36
CA GLN A 55 12.83 -4.87 8.73
C GLN A 55 12.82 -5.21 10.22
N GLY A 56 12.94 -6.49 10.53
CA GLY A 56 12.93 -7.01 11.91
C GLY A 56 11.54 -7.14 12.55
N LEU A 57 10.44 -7.01 11.79
CA LEU A 57 9.10 -7.32 12.29
C LEU A 57 8.66 -8.74 11.93
N ASP A 58 8.19 -9.46 12.95
CA ASP A 58 7.53 -10.77 12.87
C ASP A 58 6.00 -10.65 13.00
N LYS A 59 5.29 -11.71 12.60
CA LYS A 59 3.82 -11.84 12.79
C LYS A 59 3.07 -10.63 12.21
N VAL A 60 3.49 -10.19 11.03
CA VAL A 60 2.96 -9.00 10.37
C VAL A 60 1.56 -9.28 9.83
N THR A 61 0.66 -8.35 10.10
CA THR A 61 -0.72 -8.37 9.61
C THR A 61 -1.10 -7.03 9.02
N ALA A 62 -1.93 -7.04 7.98
CA ALA A 62 -2.61 -5.86 7.44
C ALA A 62 -4.12 -6.03 7.63
N ASN A 63 -4.77 -5.07 8.29
CA ASN A 63 -6.23 -5.04 8.41
C ASN A 63 -6.81 -3.94 7.53
N TYR A 64 -7.79 -4.30 6.70
CA TYR A 64 -8.46 -3.41 5.78
C TYR A 64 -9.90 -3.17 6.22
N SER A 65 -10.29 -1.90 6.37
CA SER A 65 -11.67 -1.51 6.70
C SER A 65 -12.16 -0.39 5.77
N PRO A 66 -13.46 -0.32 5.46
CA PRO A 66 -13.98 0.73 4.59
C PRO A 66 -13.93 2.09 5.28
N MET A 67 -13.81 3.16 4.49
CA MET A 67 -13.96 4.54 4.93
C MET A 67 -15.18 5.19 4.28
N ASP A 68 -15.74 6.23 4.93
CA ASP A 68 -16.94 6.92 4.45
C ASP A 68 -16.74 7.63 3.10
N ASP A 69 -15.50 7.99 2.76
CA ASP A 69 -15.12 8.64 1.51
C ASP A 69 -14.89 7.66 0.33
N GLY A 70 -15.15 6.36 0.56
CA GLY A 70 -14.96 5.30 -0.43
C GLY A 70 -13.53 4.76 -0.52
N GLY A 71 -12.60 5.26 0.32
CA GLY A 71 -11.30 4.65 0.50
C GLY A 71 -11.31 3.44 1.44
N ILE A 72 -10.11 2.90 1.67
CA ILE A 72 -9.86 1.78 2.57
C ILE A 72 -8.84 2.21 3.62
N GLN A 73 -9.17 2.11 4.90
CA GLN A 73 -8.20 2.26 5.97
C GLN A 73 -7.33 1.00 6.03
N VAL A 74 -6.02 1.19 6.20
CA VAL A 74 -5.03 0.12 6.30
C VAL A 74 -4.33 0.21 7.64
N ILE A 75 -4.41 -0.85 8.44
CA ILE A 75 -3.65 -0.95 9.69
C ILE A 75 -2.64 -2.08 9.56
N ASN A 76 -1.36 -1.74 9.48
CA ASN A 76 -0.28 -2.72 9.54
C ASN A 76 0.20 -2.87 10.97
N ARG A 77 0.32 -4.10 11.46
CA ARG A 77 0.80 -4.42 12.81
C ARG A 77 1.82 -5.54 12.74
N GLY A 78 2.93 -5.40 13.45
CA GLY A 78 3.97 -6.43 13.56
C GLY A 78 4.63 -6.41 14.93
N TYR A 79 5.27 -7.52 15.30
CA TYR A 79 6.00 -7.67 16.55
C TYR A 79 7.50 -7.50 16.30
N ASN A 80 8.14 -6.61 17.03
CA ASN A 80 9.59 -6.44 16.99
C ASN A 80 10.21 -7.30 18.11
N PRO A 81 10.95 -8.38 17.80
CA PRO A 81 11.53 -9.26 18.81
C PRO A 81 12.70 -8.60 19.55
N ASP A 82 13.49 -7.74 18.89
CA ASP A 82 14.64 -7.07 19.51
C ASP A 82 14.23 -6.08 20.60
N ARG A 83 13.05 -5.46 20.43
CA ARG A 83 12.46 -4.49 21.38
C ARG A 83 11.34 -5.10 22.21
N GLU A 84 11.03 -6.38 22.00
CA GLU A 84 9.95 -7.13 22.63
C GLU A 84 8.58 -6.43 22.60
N MET A 85 8.28 -5.68 21.54
CA MET A 85 7.08 -4.82 21.49
C MET A 85 6.32 -4.91 20.17
N TRP A 86 5.00 -4.69 20.25
CA TRP A 86 4.17 -4.51 19.06
C TRP A 86 4.34 -3.11 18.48
N GLN A 87 4.42 -3.04 17.17
CA GLN A 87 4.44 -1.81 16.38
C GLN A 87 3.24 -1.80 15.43
N GLN A 88 2.74 -0.60 15.15
CA GLN A 88 1.60 -0.41 14.27
C GLN A 88 1.78 0.87 13.45
N SER A 89 1.36 0.82 12.19
CA SER A 89 1.15 1.99 11.34
C SER A 89 -0.28 2.01 10.83
N VAL A 90 -0.83 3.21 10.69
CA VAL A 90 -2.18 3.44 10.17
C VAL A 90 -2.06 4.27 8.90
N GLY A 91 -2.70 3.80 7.86
CA GLY A 91 -2.68 4.41 6.54
C GLY A 91 -4.04 4.35 5.88
N LYS A 92 -4.06 4.85 4.65
CA LYS A 92 -5.25 4.90 3.80
C LYS A 92 -4.90 4.54 2.38
N ALA A 93 -5.79 3.82 1.72
CA ALA A 93 -5.69 3.40 0.35
C ALA A 93 -6.88 3.88 -0.46
N TYR A 94 -6.62 4.26 -1.71
CA TYR A 94 -7.64 4.67 -2.67
C TYR A 94 -7.38 4.00 -4.01
N PHE A 95 -8.43 3.62 -4.73
CA PHE A 95 -8.31 3.15 -6.11
C PHE A 95 -7.74 4.26 -7.00
N THR A 96 -6.87 3.89 -7.93
CA THR A 96 -6.31 4.82 -8.93
C THR A 96 -7.18 4.91 -10.19
N GLY A 97 -8.27 4.15 -10.26
CA GLY A 97 -9.23 4.11 -11.38
C GLY A 97 -10.48 3.31 -11.02
N ASP A 98 -10.94 2.46 -11.96
CA ASP A 98 -12.11 1.57 -11.76
C ASP A 98 -11.93 0.70 -10.49
N PRO A 99 -12.85 0.73 -9.51
CA PRO A 99 -12.78 -0.09 -8.29
C PRO A 99 -12.79 -1.60 -8.52
N ARG A 100 -13.18 -2.07 -9.72
CA ARG A 100 -13.09 -3.48 -10.12
C ARG A 100 -11.70 -3.89 -10.60
N ARG A 101 -10.74 -2.96 -10.61
CA ARG A 101 -9.34 -3.19 -10.91
C ARG A 101 -8.55 -3.00 -9.61
N ALA A 102 -7.84 -4.03 -9.17
CA ALA A 102 -7.11 -4.02 -7.90
C ALA A 102 -5.79 -3.22 -7.95
N ALA A 103 -5.85 -1.98 -8.44
CA ALA A 103 -4.77 -1.02 -8.47
C ALA A 103 -5.14 0.16 -7.56
N LEU A 104 -4.37 0.31 -6.48
CA LEU A 104 -4.59 1.29 -5.45
C LEU A 104 -3.32 2.11 -5.24
N LYS A 105 -3.49 3.23 -4.54
CA LYS A 105 -2.40 4.01 -3.95
C LYS A 105 -2.57 4.02 -2.44
N VAL A 106 -1.52 3.74 -1.69
CA VAL A 106 -1.53 3.67 -0.22
C VAL A 106 -0.61 4.71 0.38
N SER A 107 -1.02 5.32 1.49
CA SER A 107 -0.23 6.29 2.25
C SER A 107 -0.30 5.99 3.74
N PHE A 108 0.87 5.96 4.40
CA PHE A 108 1.01 5.83 5.85
C PHE A 108 1.55 7.12 6.51
N PHE A 109 2.08 8.06 5.71
CA PHE A 109 2.70 9.29 6.21
C PHE A 109 2.46 10.46 5.26
N GLY A 110 1.72 11.48 5.71
CA GLY A 110 1.57 12.74 4.97
C GLY A 110 0.96 12.58 3.56
N PRO A 111 1.30 13.46 2.60
CA PRO A 111 0.77 13.42 1.24
C PRO A 111 1.49 12.42 0.32
N PHE A 112 2.30 11.49 0.85
CA PHE A 112 3.09 10.56 0.04
C PHE A 112 2.35 9.25 -0.17
N TYR A 113 2.15 8.88 -1.44
CA TYR A 113 1.45 7.65 -1.82
C TYR A 113 2.37 6.73 -2.62
N GLY A 114 2.38 5.44 -2.27
CA GLY A 114 2.99 4.37 -3.05
C GLY A 114 1.92 3.55 -3.79
N GLY A 115 2.31 2.87 -4.86
CA GLY A 115 1.42 1.91 -5.54
C GLY A 115 1.15 0.70 -4.67
N TYR A 116 -0.07 0.18 -4.72
CA TYR A 116 -0.49 -1.05 -4.06
C TYR A 116 -1.37 -1.84 -5.03
N ASN A 117 -0.85 -2.96 -5.54
CA ASN A 117 -1.43 -3.65 -6.68
C ASN A 117 -1.62 -5.12 -6.36
N VAL A 118 -2.86 -5.63 -6.36
CA VAL A 118 -3.12 -7.07 -6.22
C VAL A 118 -2.96 -7.71 -7.59
N ILE A 119 -1.97 -8.60 -7.73
CA ILE A 119 -1.55 -9.17 -9.02
C ILE A 119 -1.94 -10.64 -9.17
N ALA A 120 -2.21 -11.32 -8.06
CA ALA A 120 -2.89 -12.60 -8.02
C ALA A 120 -3.80 -12.67 -6.79
N LEU A 121 -4.97 -13.28 -6.96
CA LEU A 121 -5.97 -13.45 -5.92
C LEU A 121 -6.77 -14.71 -6.25
N ASP A 122 -6.92 -15.62 -5.30
CA ASP A 122 -7.74 -16.81 -5.49
C ASP A 122 -9.23 -16.46 -5.42
N LYS A 123 -10.09 -17.33 -5.97
CA LYS A 123 -11.54 -17.09 -6.05
C LYS A 123 -12.20 -16.93 -4.68
N ALA A 124 -11.64 -17.53 -3.63
CA ALA A 124 -12.18 -17.47 -2.29
C ALA A 124 -11.65 -16.30 -1.45
N TYR A 125 -10.70 -15.51 -1.98
CA TYR A 125 -10.08 -14.37 -1.27
C TYR A 125 -9.36 -14.85 0.00
N ARG A 126 -8.63 -15.96 -0.11
CA ARG A 126 -7.83 -16.56 0.96
C ARG A 126 -6.34 -16.33 0.77
N HIS A 127 -5.88 -16.13 -0.46
CA HIS A 127 -4.48 -15.97 -0.83
C HIS A 127 -4.34 -14.85 -1.86
N ALA A 128 -3.43 -13.92 -1.61
CA ALA A 128 -3.13 -12.85 -2.54
C ALA A 128 -1.63 -12.61 -2.68
N LEU A 129 -1.24 -12.21 -3.88
CA LEU A 129 0.07 -11.66 -4.17
C LEU A 129 -0.10 -10.18 -4.51
N VAL A 130 0.67 -9.35 -3.82
CA VAL A 130 0.57 -7.89 -3.90
C VAL A 130 1.94 -7.33 -4.25
N CYS A 131 2.00 -6.39 -5.20
CA CYS A 131 3.23 -5.65 -5.50
C CYS A 131 3.05 -4.14 -5.31
N GLY A 132 4.18 -3.47 -5.08
CA GLY A 132 4.23 -2.02 -4.94
C GLY A 132 4.26 -1.27 -6.27
N PRO A 133 4.86 -0.07 -6.32
CA PRO A 133 4.98 0.74 -7.54
C PRO A 133 6.02 0.22 -8.54
N ASP A 134 6.96 -0.62 -8.10
CA ASP A 134 7.99 -1.25 -8.92
C ASP A 134 8.15 -2.75 -8.52
N ARG A 135 9.17 -3.42 -9.06
CA ARG A 135 9.42 -4.86 -8.81
C ARG A 135 10.19 -5.16 -7.54
N ASP A 136 10.65 -4.14 -6.83
CA ASP A 136 11.39 -4.35 -5.60
C ASP A 136 10.44 -4.62 -4.42
N TYR A 137 9.14 -4.30 -4.56
CA TYR A 137 8.10 -4.51 -3.56
C TYR A 137 7.14 -5.65 -3.93
N LEU A 138 7.15 -6.71 -3.13
CA LEU A 138 6.29 -7.88 -3.32
C LEU A 138 6.00 -8.55 -1.98
N SER A 139 4.71 -8.83 -1.71
CA SER A 139 4.26 -9.58 -0.54
C SER A 139 3.23 -10.64 -0.91
N SER A 140 3.35 -11.82 -0.30
CA SER A 140 2.33 -12.87 -0.30
C SER A 140 1.58 -12.83 1.02
N VAL A 141 0.24 -12.82 0.95
CA VAL A 141 -0.62 -12.69 2.13
C VAL A 141 -1.75 -13.71 2.14
N ASN A 142 -2.17 -14.12 3.34
CA ASN A 142 -3.30 -15.01 3.54
C ASN A 142 -4.40 -14.35 4.36
N ALA A 143 -5.66 -14.55 4.01
CA ALA A 143 -6.78 -14.04 4.79
C ALA A 143 -6.89 -14.79 6.13
N GLY A 144 -7.23 -14.04 7.17
CA GLY A 144 -7.54 -14.54 8.51
C GLY A 144 -8.86 -15.27 8.66
#